data_AF-A0A8C5KE73-F1
#
_entry.id   AF-A0A8C5KE73-F1
#
_cell.length_a   1.000
_cell.length_b   1.000
_cell.length_c   1.000
_cell.angle_alpha   90.00
_cell.angle_beta   90.00
_cell.angle_gamma   90.00
#
_symmetry.space_group_name_H-M   'P 1'
#
loop_
_entity.id
_entity.type
_entity.pdbx_description
1 polymer ?
#
loop_
_entity_poly.entity_id
_entity_poly.type
_entity_poly.pdbx_seq_one_letter_code
_entity_poly.pdbx_strand_id
1 'polypeptide(L)'
;MVEKEEAGGGISEKEAAQKWLRSSQVLLNLILVGVKGLTMLDHEQVSPEGPGAQFLIRTGSVGRNRAEASLERAQNLNPMVDVKVHTEDMEKKPESCFTQFDAVCLTCCSRDVIVKVDQICHKNGIKIVTGDVFGYHGHTFVNLGEHEFVEEKTKVAKVSQVVEDGLDTERAELDSSETIMVKKKVVFCPVKEALEVAWRSEKAKATLKCTAPDYFLLQVLLKFRTDTGHNPGSDSQSEDAELLLQNWNDVLDSLGVSPDLLPDDFVRYCFSKMAPVCAVVGGILAQEIVKALSHGIVEFLGPK
;
A
#
# COMPACT_ATOMS: atom_id res chain seq x y z
N MET A 1 49.71 3.80 -1.21
CA MET A 1 48.69 3.57 -2.25
C MET A 1 47.50 2.96 -1.57
N VAL A 2 46.52 3.79 -1.22
CA VAL A 2 45.22 3.34 -0.71
C VAL A 2 44.27 3.58 -1.87
N GLU A 3 43.80 2.51 -2.48
CA GLU A 3 42.83 2.58 -3.57
C GLU A 3 41.51 3.11 -3.01
N LYS A 4 41.07 4.25 -3.56
CA LYS A 4 39.71 4.75 -3.41
C LYS A 4 38.81 3.84 -4.25
N GLU A 5 38.03 3.00 -3.61
CA GLU A 5 36.90 2.35 -4.26
C GLU A 5 35.76 3.38 -4.29
N GLU A 6 35.56 4.01 -5.45
CA GLU A 6 34.39 4.84 -5.72
C GLU A 6 33.16 3.95 -5.69
N ALA A 7 32.34 4.09 -4.64
CA ALA A 7 31.00 3.51 -4.62
C ALA A 7 30.14 4.23 -5.66
N GLY A 8 30.14 3.70 -6.88
CA GLY A 8 29.21 4.09 -7.94
C GLY A 8 27.78 3.83 -7.49
N GLY A 9 27.09 4.88 -7.05
CA GLY A 9 25.66 4.88 -6.79
C GLY A 9 24.88 4.83 -8.10
N GLY A 10 24.92 3.69 -8.79
CA GLY A 10 23.98 3.39 -9.87
C GLY A 10 22.64 3.02 -9.27
N ILE A 11 21.58 3.78 -9.60
CA ILE A 11 20.21 3.36 -9.34
C ILE A 11 20.00 2.07 -10.12
N SER A 12 19.91 0.92 -9.43
CA SER A 12 19.72 -0.35 -10.12
C SER A 12 18.39 -0.32 -10.89
N GLU A 13 18.43 -0.85 -12.11
CA GLU A 13 17.29 -0.99 -13.02
C GLU A 13 16.22 -1.90 -12.39
N LYS A 14 15.17 -1.34 -11.79
CA LYS A 14 14.09 -2.08 -11.11
C LYS A 14 12.77 -1.94 -11.87
N GLU A 15 12.18 -3.06 -12.26
CA GLU A 15 10.87 -3.14 -12.94
C GLU A 15 9.76 -3.19 -11.89
N ALA A 16 8.96 -2.13 -11.81
CA ALA A 16 7.90 -2.06 -10.81
C ALA A 16 6.55 -2.53 -11.35
N ALA A 17 5.81 -3.19 -10.47
CA ALA A 17 4.35 -3.19 -10.38
C ALA A 17 3.54 -3.73 -11.58
N GLN A 18 2.97 -4.91 -11.36
CA GLN A 18 1.64 -5.22 -11.86
C GLN A 18 0.61 -4.58 -10.93
N LYS A 19 -0.20 -3.64 -11.44
CA LYS A 19 -1.13 -2.85 -10.62
C LYS A 19 -2.56 -2.91 -11.13
N TRP A 20 -3.45 -3.25 -10.20
CA TRP A 20 -4.89 -3.18 -10.38
C TRP A 20 -5.45 -1.82 -9.95
N LEU A 21 -6.45 -1.39 -10.71
CA LEU A 21 -7.62 -0.62 -10.31
C LEU A 21 -7.57 0.91 -10.08
N ARG A 22 -8.81 1.43 -10.08
CA ARG A 22 -9.35 2.80 -9.97
C ARG A 22 -8.64 3.81 -9.06
N SER A 23 -7.73 3.38 -8.18
CA SER A 23 -6.85 4.27 -7.43
C SER A 23 -5.69 4.73 -8.30
N SER A 24 -6.03 5.59 -9.27
CA SER A 24 -5.13 6.32 -10.17
C SER A 24 -3.98 7.04 -9.45
N GLN A 25 -4.14 7.34 -8.15
CA GLN A 25 -3.10 7.99 -7.35
C GLN A 25 -1.80 7.19 -7.23
N VAL A 26 -1.88 5.88 -6.98
CA VAL A 26 -0.63 5.08 -6.85
C VAL A 26 0.08 5.01 -8.20
N LEU A 27 -0.67 4.90 -9.32
CA LEU A 27 -0.09 4.89 -10.67
C LEU A 27 0.64 6.21 -10.93
N LEU A 28 -0.01 7.34 -10.66
CA LEU A 28 0.56 8.66 -10.78
C LEU A 28 1.87 8.79 -9.99
N ASN A 29 1.85 8.38 -8.72
CA ASN A 29 3.03 8.48 -7.86
C ASN A 29 4.18 7.60 -8.36
N LEU A 30 3.93 6.34 -8.75
CA LEU A 30 4.98 5.44 -9.24
C LEU A 30 5.55 5.89 -10.60
N ILE A 31 4.71 6.38 -11.50
CA ILE A 31 5.15 6.88 -12.81
C ILE A 31 5.98 8.16 -12.65
N LEU A 32 5.55 9.08 -11.78
CA LEU A 32 6.29 10.32 -11.50
C LEU A 32 7.62 10.06 -10.79
N VAL A 33 7.69 9.07 -9.90
CA VAL A 33 8.95 8.64 -9.27
C VAL A 33 9.93 8.04 -10.28
N GLY A 34 9.44 7.54 -11.42
CA GLY A 34 10.30 7.07 -12.51
C GLY A 34 10.80 5.63 -12.32
N VAL A 35 9.90 4.71 -11.94
CA VAL A 35 10.17 3.27 -12.01
C VAL A 35 10.50 2.84 -13.45
N LYS A 36 11.27 1.77 -13.68
CA LYS A 36 11.68 1.36 -15.05
C LYS A 36 10.49 1.06 -15.96
N GLY A 37 9.51 0.34 -15.42
CA GLY A 37 8.29 -0.03 -16.10
C GLY A 37 7.16 -0.16 -15.11
N LEU A 38 5.93 -0.11 -15.60
CA LEU A 38 4.70 -0.30 -14.84
C LEU A 38 3.67 -1.01 -15.71
N THR A 39 3.11 -2.11 -15.22
CA THR A 39 2.06 -2.86 -15.94
C THR A 39 0.72 -2.70 -15.24
N MET A 40 -0.24 -2.06 -15.89
CA MET A 40 -1.62 -1.98 -15.41
C MET A 40 -2.38 -3.24 -15.81
N LEU A 41 -3.04 -3.88 -14.85
CA LEU A 41 -3.87 -5.06 -15.09
C LEU A 41 -5.28 -4.73 -14.60
N ASP A 42 -6.27 -4.71 -15.49
CA ASP A 42 -7.67 -4.53 -15.11
C ASP A 42 -8.55 -5.23 -16.14
N HIS A 43 -9.40 -6.17 -15.73
CA HIS A 43 -10.32 -6.87 -16.64
C HIS A 43 -11.66 -6.16 -16.80
N GLU A 44 -11.96 -5.17 -15.95
CA GLU A 44 -13.25 -4.50 -15.96
C GLU A 44 -13.31 -3.40 -17.04
N GLN A 45 -14.54 -3.10 -17.47
CA GLN A 45 -14.83 -1.99 -18.36
C GLN A 45 -15.12 -0.70 -17.59
N VAL A 46 -14.93 0.43 -18.27
CA VAL A 46 -15.26 1.76 -17.76
C VAL A 46 -16.79 1.87 -17.64
N SER A 47 -17.28 2.03 -16.40
CA SER A 47 -18.69 2.30 -16.12
C SER A 47 -19.03 3.78 -16.41
N PRO A 48 -20.32 4.16 -16.51
CA PRO A 48 -20.73 5.55 -16.77
C PRO A 48 -20.16 6.57 -15.77
N GLU A 49 -19.95 6.16 -14.51
CA GLU A 49 -19.40 6.97 -13.42
C GLU A 49 -17.87 7.06 -13.48
N GLY A 50 -17.22 6.20 -14.27
CA GLY A 50 -15.76 6.05 -14.36
C GLY A 50 -15.02 7.35 -14.74
N PRO A 51 -15.40 8.06 -15.82
CA PRO A 51 -14.69 9.27 -16.24
C PRO A 51 -14.72 10.42 -15.23
N GLY A 52 -15.72 10.48 -14.35
CA GLY A 52 -15.81 11.49 -13.29
C GLY A 52 -14.98 11.14 -12.05
N ALA A 53 -14.75 9.85 -11.81
CA ALA A 53 -14.06 9.35 -10.61
C ALA A 53 -12.56 9.04 -10.84
N GLN A 54 -12.08 9.00 -12.09
CA GLN A 54 -10.73 8.55 -12.41
C GLN A 54 -10.04 9.44 -13.46
N PHE A 55 -9.10 10.28 -13.02
CA PHE A 55 -8.49 11.32 -13.86
C PHE A 55 -7.64 10.78 -15.04
N LEU A 56 -7.19 9.52 -14.99
CA LEU A 56 -6.47 8.88 -16.11
C LEU A 56 -7.39 8.47 -17.26
N ILE A 57 -8.69 8.36 -17.04
CA ILE A 57 -9.66 7.95 -18.05
C ILE A 57 -10.26 9.19 -18.71
N ARG A 58 -10.31 9.22 -20.05
CA ARG A 58 -10.97 10.32 -20.78
C ARG A 58 -12.48 10.21 -20.74
N THR A 59 -13.15 11.36 -20.74
CA THR A 59 -14.58 11.46 -21.08
C THR A 59 -14.82 10.81 -22.45
N GLY A 60 -15.87 9.98 -22.56
CA GLY A 60 -16.16 9.20 -23.77
C GLY A 60 -15.48 7.82 -23.85
N SER A 61 -14.79 7.36 -22.80
CA SER A 61 -14.18 6.02 -22.77
C SER A 61 -15.08 4.93 -22.18
N VAL A 62 -16.37 5.22 -21.93
CA VAL A 62 -17.34 4.26 -21.38
C VAL A 62 -17.40 3.01 -22.26
N GLY A 63 -17.39 1.82 -21.65
CA GLY A 63 -17.37 0.54 -22.34
C GLY A 63 -15.98 0.06 -22.81
N ARG A 64 -14.94 0.92 -22.80
CA ARG A 64 -13.56 0.46 -23.01
C ARG A 64 -13.02 -0.25 -21.78
N ASN A 65 -11.98 -1.04 -21.93
CA ASN A 65 -11.23 -1.59 -20.80
C ASN A 65 -10.60 -0.46 -19.96
N ARG A 66 -10.62 -0.57 -18.63
CA ARG A 66 -10.10 0.48 -17.72
C ARG A 66 -8.61 0.72 -17.83
N ALA A 67 -7.81 -0.34 -17.95
CA ALA A 67 -6.35 -0.24 -18.07
C ALA A 67 -6.00 0.43 -19.41
N GLU A 68 -6.60 -0.04 -20.52
CA GLU A 68 -6.39 0.56 -21.84
C GLU A 68 -6.85 2.02 -21.92
N ALA A 69 -7.99 2.35 -21.31
CA ALA A 69 -8.50 3.71 -21.27
C ALA A 69 -7.62 4.67 -20.45
N SER A 70 -6.79 4.13 -19.54
CA SER A 70 -5.85 4.88 -18.71
C SER A 70 -4.46 5.03 -19.33
N LEU A 71 -4.09 4.15 -20.27
CA LEU A 71 -2.72 4.00 -20.80
C LEU A 71 -2.13 5.31 -21.32
N GLU A 72 -2.83 6.00 -22.21
CA GLU A 72 -2.27 7.17 -22.88
C GLU A 72 -1.97 8.31 -21.87
N ARG A 73 -2.90 8.58 -20.95
CA ARG A 73 -2.67 9.61 -19.92
C ARG A 73 -1.60 9.18 -18.93
N ALA A 74 -1.54 7.88 -18.58
CA ALA A 74 -0.52 7.35 -17.68
C ALA A 74 0.89 7.48 -18.29
N GLN A 75 1.07 7.04 -19.54
CA GLN A 75 2.34 7.13 -20.25
C GLN A 75 2.84 8.58 -20.41
N ASN A 76 1.92 9.53 -20.64
CA ASN A 76 2.25 10.94 -20.78
C ASN A 76 2.73 11.60 -19.47
N LEU A 77 2.52 10.99 -18.31
CA LEU A 77 3.04 11.51 -17.04
C LEU A 77 4.56 11.44 -16.97
N ASN A 78 5.15 10.39 -17.56
CA ASN A 78 6.60 10.23 -17.62
C ASN A 78 7.00 9.31 -18.79
N PRO A 79 7.52 9.87 -19.91
CA PRO A 79 7.96 9.08 -21.07
C PRO A 79 9.11 8.10 -20.79
N MET A 80 9.82 8.23 -19.65
CA MET A 80 10.91 7.33 -19.27
C MET A 80 10.42 6.01 -18.64
N VAL A 81 9.15 5.94 -18.24
CA VAL A 81 8.54 4.74 -17.65
C VAL A 81 7.86 3.95 -18.75
N ASP A 82 8.21 2.67 -18.92
CA ASP A 82 7.51 1.77 -19.85
C ASP A 82 6.17 1.33 -19.26
N VAL A 83 5.07 2.00 -19.67
CA VAL A 83 3.72 1.69 -19.16
C VAL A 83 3.03 0.68 -20.07
N LYS A 84 2.75 -0.51 -19.53
CA LYS A 84 2.07 -1.62 -20.23
C LYS A 84 0.66 -1.85 -19.69
N VAL A 85 -0.17 -2.54 -20.47
CA VAL A 85 -1.53 -2.93 -20.08
C VAL A 85 -1.80 -4.41 -20.32
N HIS A 86 -2.60 -4.99 -19.44
CA HIS A 86 -3.19 -6.32 -19.55
C HIS A 86 -4.67 -6.25 -19.16
N THR A 87 -5.51 -6.96 -19.90
CA THR A 87 -6.97 -6.90 -19.77
C THR A 87 -7.60 -8.20 -19.29
N GLU A 88 -6.77 -9.22 -19.03
CA GLU A 88 -7.22 -10.51 -18.55
C GLU A 88 -7.57 -10.47 -17.05
N ASP A 89 -8.28 -11.48 -16.59
CA ASP A 89 -8.61 -11.63 -15.17
C ASP A 89 -7.40 -12.11 -14.35
N MET A 90 -7.19 -11.53 -13.15
CA MET A 90 -6.09 -11.92 -12.24
C MET A 90 -6.15 -13.38 -11.87
N GLU A 91 -7.37 -13.89 -11.64
CA GLU A 91 -7.57 -15.25 -11.14
C GLU A 91 -7.06 -16.29 -12.13
N LYS A 92 -7.06 -15.94 -13.42
CA LYS A 92 -6.66 -16.78 -14.54
C LYS A 92 -5.19 -16.66 -14.89
N LYS A 93 -4.45 -15.72 -14.27
CA LYS A 93 -3.01 -15.56 -14.54
C LYS A 93 -2.21 -16.71 -13.94
N PRO A 94 -1.27 -17.31 -14.72
CA PRO A 94 -0.35 -18.30 -14.18
C PRO A 94 0.67 -17.65 -13.24
N GLU A 95 1.25 -18.42 -12.34
CA GLU A 95 2.28 -17.94 -11.39
C GLU A 95 3.49 -17.29 -12.09
N SER A 96 3.85 -17.80 -13.27
CA SER A 96 4.95 -17.27 -14.09
C SER A 96 4.72 -15.83 -14.58
N CYS A 97 3.48 -15.33 -14.54
CA CYS A 97 3.19 -13.93 -14.85
C CYS A 97 3.76 -12.98 -13.79
N PHE A 98 3.92 -13.42 -12.54
CA PHE A 98 4.33 -12.55 -11.45
C PHE A 98 5.85 -12.42 -11.33
N THR A 99 6.60 -13.45 -11.72
CA THR A 99 8.07 -13.53 -11.57
C THR A 99 8.85 -12.51 -12.40
N GLN A 100 8.19 -11.80 -13.31
CA GLN A 100 8.80 -10.69 -14.06
C GLN A 100 8.78 -9.35 -13.30
N PHE A 101 8.16 -9.27 -12.12
CA PHE A 101 8.00 -8.02 -11.37
C PHE A 101 8.78 -8.05 -10.04
N ASP A 102 9.39 -6.92 -9.67
CA ASP A 102 10.03 -6.76 -8.35
C ASP A 102 9.03 -6.53 -7.22
N ALA A 103 7.87 -5.97 -7.55
CA ALA A 103 6.77 -5.71 -6.63
C ALA A 103 5.40 -5.86 -7.31
N VAL A 104 4.38 -6.27 -6.55
CA VAL A 104 2.98 -6.40 -6.99
C VAL A 104 2.08 -5.56 -6.09
N CYS A 105 1.18 -4.78 -6.70
CA CYS A 105 0.22 -3.94 -5.98
C CYS A 105 -1.23 -4.36 -6.29
N LEU A 106 -1.94 -4.89 -5.30
CA LEU A 106 -3.33 -5.30 -5.44
C LEU A 106 -4.28 -4.24 -4.89
N THR A 107 -5.38 -4.00 -5.60
CA THR A 107 -6.51 -3.20 -5.10
C THR A 107 -7.81 -3.75 -5.71
N CYS A 108 -8.93 -3.64 -5.00
CA CYS A 108 -10.21 -4.30 -5.28
C CYS A 108 -10.16 -5.80 -5.59
N CYS A 109 -9.22 -6.52 -5.00
CA CYS A 109 -9.18 -7.98 -5.13
C CYS A 109 -10.00 -8.65 -4.00
N SER A 110 -10.63 -9.79 -4.28
CA SER A 110 -11.22 -10.63 -3.23
C SER A 110 -10.16 -11.11 -2.25
N ARG A 111 -10.56 -11.50 -1.03
CA ARG A 111 -9.65 -12.09 -0.04
C ARG A 111 -8.85 -13.26 -0.63
N ASP A 112 -9.52 -14.12 -1.39
CA ASP A 112 -8.90 -15.32 -1.97
C ASP A 112 -7.82 -14.98 -2.99
N VAL A 113 -8.07 -13.96 -3.84
CA VAL A 113 -7.05 -13.44 -4.76
C VAL A 113 -5.87 -12.84 -4.02
N ILE A 114 -6.14 -12.02 -2.99
CA ILE A 114 -5.08 -11.39 -2.18
C ILE A 114 -4.19 -12.47 -1.56
N VAL A 115 -4.77 -13.49 -0.92
CA VAL A 115 -4.03 -14.59 -0.29
C VAL A 115 -3.27 -15.42 -1.33
N LYS A 116 -3.89 -15.75 -2.47
CA LYS A 116 -3.26 -16.52 -3.56
C LYS A 116 -2.02 -15.79 -4.10
N VAL A 117 -2.16 -14.50 -4.42
CA VAL A 117 -1.06 -13.72 -5.00
C VAL A 117 0.03 -13.43 -3.97
N ASP A 118 -0.32 -13.17 -2.70
CA ASP A 118 0.66 -13.05 -1.60
C ASP A 118 1.52 -14.31 -1.47
N GLN A 119 0.91 -15.50 -1.51
CA GLN A 119 1.64 -16.77 -1.46
C GLN A 119 2.57 -16.95 -2.67
N ILE A 120 2.11 -16.62 -3.88
CA ILE A 120 2.94 -16.68 -5.09
C ILE A 120 4.12 -15.71 -4.95
N CYS A 121 3.86 -14.48 -4.53
CA CYS A 121 4.90 -13.45 -4.38
C CYS A 121 5.94 -13.84 -3.33
N HIS A 122 5.49 -14.28 -2.16
CA HIS A 122 6.35 -14.68 -1.05
C HIS A 122 7.29 -15.84 -1.43
N LYS A 123 6.78 -16.86 -2.15
CA LYS A 123 7.59 -17.99 -2.66
C LYS A 123 8.69 -17.55 -3.64
N ASN A 124 8.46 -16.46 -4.37
CA ASN A 124 9.37 -15.98 -5.42
C ASN A 124 10.19 -14.75 -5.01
N GLY A 125 10.14 -14.34 -3.73
CA GLY A 125 10.87 -13.16 -3.24
C GLY A 125 10.33 -11.82 -3.80
N ILE A 126 9.10 -11.80 -4.29
CA ILE A 126 8.44 -10.63 -4.84
C ILE A 126 7.76 -9.85 -3.72
N LYS A 127 7.93 -8.54 -3.71
CA LYS A 127 7.34 -7.67 -2.70
C LYS A 127 5.85 -7.47 -3.00
N ILE A 128 4.96 -7.61 -2.02
CA ILE A 128 3.54 -7.40 -2.24
C ILE A 128 2.99 -6.31 -1.34
N VAL A 129 2.18 -5.46 -1.95
CA VAL A 129 1.41 -4.43 -1.27
C VAL A 129 -0.04 -4.56 -1.71
N THR A 130 -0.99 -4.47 -0.78
CA THR A 130 -2.42 -4.44 -1.10
C THR A 130 -3.10 -3.32 -0.35
N GLY A 131 -4.16 -2.77 -0.91
CA GLY A 131 -4.96 -1.80 -0.20
C GLY A 131 -6.25 -1.47 -0.92
N ASP A 132 -7.21 -0.92 -0.17
CA ASP A 132 -8.48 -0.47 -0.71
C ASP A 132 -9.05 0.69 0.09
N VAL A 133 -10.05 1.32 -0.52
CA VAL A 133 -10.82 2.43 0.03
C VAL A 133 -12.29 2.06 0.05
N PHE A 134 -12.94 2.32 1.18
CA PHE A 134 -14.35 2.10 1.44
C PHE A 134 -14.89 3.34 2.17
N GLY A 135 -15.56 4.24 1.45
CA GLY A 135 -16.01 5.53 1.94
C GLY A 135 -14.87 6.37 2.52
N TYR A 136 -14.96 6.65 3.82
CA TYR A 136 -14.00 7.41 4.62
C TYR A 136 -12.86 6.55 5.18
N HIS A 137 -12.95 5.24 5.02
CA HIS A 137 -11.95 4.29 5.51
C HIS A 137 -11.07 3.81 4.37
N GLY A 138 -9.86 3.40 4.72
CA GLY A 138 -8.98 2.70 3.81
C GLY A 138 -7.88 1.98 4.54
N HIS A 139 -7.29 1.00 3.88
CA HIS A 139 -6.27 0.16 4.48
C HIS A 139 -5.13 -0.08 3.50
N THR A 140 -3.97 -0.41 4.08
CA THR A 140 -2.79 -0.85 3.35
C THR A 140 -2.19 -2.03 4.11
N PHE A 141 -1.81 -3.07 3.39
CA PHE A 141 -1.04 -4.19 3.90
C PHE A 141 0.21 -4.36 3.05
N VAL A 142 1.32 -4.69 3.69
CA VAL A 142 2.63 -4.82 3.08
C VAL A 142 3.25 -6.13 3.55
N ASN A 143 3.70 -6.96 2.60
CA ASN A 143 4.52 -8.13 2.87
C ASN A 143 5.77 -8.09 1.97
N LEU A 144 6.93 -7.86 2.60
CA LEU A 144 8.22 -7.80 1.93
C LEU A 144 9.07 -9.06 2.20
N GLY A 145 8.50 -10.08 2.83
CA GLY A 145 9.25 -11.24 3.33
C GLY A 145 10.33 -10.83 4.33
N GLU A 146 11.54 -11.37 4.16
CA GLU A 146 12.73 -10.90 4.86
C GLU A 146 13.29 -9.67 4.12
N HIS A 147 13.10 -8.48 4.70
CA HIS A 147 13.46 -7.22 4.08
C HIS A 147 14.63 -6.54 4.80
N GLU A 148 15.70 -6.27 4.05
CA GLU A 148 16.86 -5.51 4.52
C GLU A 148 16.85 -4.11 3.91
N PHE A 149 17.11 -3.10 4.74
CA PHE A 149 17.14 -1.70 4.33
C PHE A 149 18.16 -0.90 5.13
N VAL A 150 18.46 0.31 4.67
CA VAL A 150 19.37 1.25 5.34
C VAL A 150 18.56 2.41 5.92
N GLU A 151 18.80 2.74 7.19
CA GLU A 151 18.22 3.88 7.88
C GLU A 151 19.32 4.90 8.20
N GLU A 152 19.06 6.18 7.92
CA GLU A 152 19.95 7.27 8.29
C GLU A 152 19.68 7.69 9.74
N LYS A 153 20.73 7.73 10.56
CA LYS A 153 20.66 8.24 11.94
C LYS A 153 21.58 9.45 12.08
N THR A 154 21.01 10.57 12.50
CA THR A 154 21.77 11.75 12.90
C THR A 154 22.43 11.48 14.25
N LYS A 155 23.76 11.56 14.32
CA LYS A 155 24.45 11.69 15.60
C LYS A 155 24.59 13.16 15.93
N VAL A 156 24.07 13.57 17.08
CA VAL A 156 24.43 14.87 17.67
C VAL A 156 25.83 14.72 18.25
N ALA A 157 26.81 15.42 17.68
CA ALA A 157 28.14 15.49 18.25
C ALA A 157 28.07 16.20 19.61
N LYS A 158 28.57 15.56 20.67
CA LYS A 158 28.73 16.24 21.97
C LYS A 158 29.93 17.18 21.84
N VAL A 159 29.70 18.49 21.87
CA VAL A 159 30.75 19.48 22.02
C VAL A 159 31.44 19.24 23.36
N SER A 160 32.70 18.81 23.34
CA SER A 160 33.58 18.90 24.49
C SER A 160 33.90 20.37 24.71
N GLN A 161 33.43 20.95 25.83
CA GLN A 161 33.76 22.32 26.23
C GLN A 161 35.28 22.47 26.34
N VAL A 162 35.88 23.23 25.43
CA VAL A 162 37.22 23.78 25.63
C VAL A 162 37.02 25.02 26.48
N VAL A 163 37.44 24.95 27.74
CA VAL A 163 37.60 26.15 28.58
C VAL A 163 38.96 26.72 28.25
N GLU A 164 39.02 27.81 27.49
CA GLU A 164 40.25 28.60 27.39
C GLU A 164 39.93 30.11 27.45
N ASP A 165 40.74 30.79 28.25
CA ASP A 165 40.59 32.15 28.76
C ASP A 165 41.17 33.15 27.73
N GLY A 166 40.36 34.10 27.26
CA GLY A 166 40.86 35.28 26.51
C GLY A 166 40.07 35.65 25.24
N LEU A 167 39.89 36.97 25.06
CA LEU A 167 39.09 37.65 24.03
C LEU A 167 39.49 37.30 22.58
N ASP A 168 38.50 36.95 21.74
CA ASP A 168 38.09 37.65 20.50
C ASP A 168 37.34 36.75 19.49
N THR A 169 36.35 37.37 18.84
CA THR A 169 35.66 36.96 17.58
C THR A 169 34.60 35.86 17.64
N GLU A 170 33.34 36.31 17.63
CA GLU A 170 32.14 35.49 17.40
C GLU A 170 32.13 34.97 15.95
N ARG A 171 32.45 33.67 15.76
CA ARG A 171 32.07 32.90 14.58
C ARG A 171 31.01 31.92 15.00
N ALA A 172 29.83 32.00 14.37
CA ALA A 172 28.79 30.98 14.52
C ALA A 172 29.35 29.61 14.12
N GLU A 173 29.45 28.70 15.09
CA GLU A 173 29.80 27.30 14.82
C GLU A 173 28.66 26.66 14.02
N LEU A 174 29.00 26.17 12.83
CA LEU A 174 28.10 25.38 12.00
C LEU A 174 27.96 24.01 12.66
N ASP A 175 26.78 23.72 13.20
CA ASP A 175 26.45 22.45 13.86
C ASP A 175 26.64 21.29 12.86
N SER A 176 27.80 20.63 12.91
CA SER A 176 28.14 19.55 11.97
C SER A 176 27.47 18.26 12.43
N SER A 177 26.18 18.13 12.13
CA SER A 177 25.48 16.88 12.33
C SER A 177 26.03 15.83 11.36
N GLU A 178 26.74 14.82 11.88
CA GLU A 178 27.18 13.67 11.08
C GLU A 178 26.05 12.66 10.96
N THR A 179 25.79 12.18 9.75
CA THR A 179 24.78 11.15 9.50
C THR A 179 25.44 9.79 9.30
N ILE A 180 24.87 8.76 9.93
CA ILE A 180 25.37 7.40 9.89
C ILE A 180 24.30 6.50 9.31
N MET A 181 24.71 5.70 8.33
CA MET A 181 23.88 4.72 7.65
C MET A 181 23.90 3.39 8.41
N VAL A 182 22.74 2.93 8.90
CA VAL A 182 22.61 1.69 9.67
C VAL A 182 21.76 0.69 8.88
N LYS A 183 22.33 -0.49 8.62
CA LYS A 183 21.59 -1.62 8.04
C LYS A 183 20.64 -2.22 9.08
N LYS A 184 19.38 -2.42 8.69
CA LYS A 184 18.33 -3.06 9.49
C LYS A 184 17.68 -4.17 8.68
N LYS A 185 17.08 -5.12 9.41
CA LYS A 185 16.30 -6.22 8.86
C LYS A 185 14.95 -6.30 9.57
N VAL A 186 13.88 -6.48 8.80
CA VAL A 186 12.52 -6.70 9.28
C VAL A 186 11.94 -7.91 8.57
N VAL A 187 11.15 -8.71 9.28
CA VAL A 187 10.47 -9.89 8.74
C VAL A 187 8.97 -9.61 8.75
N PHE A 188 8.34 -9.73 7.58
CA PHE A 188 6.90 -9.57 7.39
C PHE A 188 6.21 -10.94 7.39
N CYS A 189 4.98 -10.99 7.87
CA CYS A 189 4.15 -12.19 7.83
C CYS A 189 3.29 -12.25 6.55
N PRO A 190 2.90 -13.46 6.11
CA PRO A 190 1.93 -13.63 5.03
C PRO A 190 0.57 -12.99 5.36
N VAL A 191 -0.14 -12.51 4.34
CA VAL A 191 -1.44 -11.84 4.50
C VAL A 191 -2.49 -12.75 5.14
N LYS A 192 -2.39 -14.07 4.89
CA LYS A 192 -3.27 -15.06 5.51
C LYS A 192 -3.17 -15.04 7.03
N GLU A 193 -1.94 -15.03 7.56
CA GLU A 193 -1.71 -14.97 9.00
C GLU A 193 -2.18 -13.65 9.60
N ALA A 194 -1.97 -12.55 8.88
CA ALA A 194 -2.43 -11.23 9.29
C ALA A 194 -3.96 -11.09 9.33
N LEU A 195 -4.69 -11.83 8.49
CA LEU A 195 -6.16 -11.83 8.46
C LEU A 195 -6.79 -12.87 9.40
N GLU A 196 -6.06 -13.91 9.80
CA GLU A 196 -6.56 -15.05 10.59
C GLU A 196 -6.03 -15.03 12.04
N VAL A 197 -5.93 -13.83 12.62
CA VAL A 197 -5.47 -13.65 14.01
C VAL A 197 -6.46 -14.28 15.00
N ALA A 198 -5.94 -15.12 15.92
CA ALA A 198 -6.73 -15.75 16.97
C ALA A 198 -6.92 -14.82 18.19
N TRP A 199 -8.12 -14.24 18.33
CA TRP A 199 -8.43 -13.25 19.37
C TRP A 199 -8.82 -13.83 20.75
N ARG A 200 -9.03 -15.15 20.84
CA ARG A 200 -9.51 -15.81 22.07
C ARG A 200 -8.43 -15.99 23.16
N SER A 201 -7.16 -15.82 22.82
CA SER A 201 -6.05 -16.00 23.78
C SER A 201 -5.90 -14.81 24.73
N GLU A 202 -5.38 -15.04 25.94
CA GLU A 202 -5.19 -13.96 26.93
C GLU A 202 -4.23 -12.88 26.43
N LYS A 203 -3.17 -13.27 25.69
CA LYS A 203 -2.27 -12.34 25.00
C LYS A 203 -3.01 -11.50 23.97
N ALA A 204 -3.93 -12.10 23.21
CA ALA A 204 -4.69 -11.40 22.19
C ALA A 204 -5.71 -10.41 22.78
N LYS A 205 -6.24 -10.63 23.99
CA LYS A 205 -7.11 -9.66 24.67
C LYS A 205 -6.40 -8.34 24.97
N ALA A 206 -5.11 -8.39 25.34
CA ALA A 206 -4.31 -7.19 25.53
C ALA A 206 -4.07 -6.47 24.18
N THR A 207 -3.70 -7.23 23.14
CA THR A 207 -3.53 -6.70 21.78
C THR A 207 -4.81 -6.09 21.23
N LEU A 208 -5.97 -6.70 21.49
CA LEU A 208 -7.28 -6.25 21.03
C LEU A 208 -7.57 -4.81 21.47
N LYS A 209 -7.21 -4.45 22.71
CA LYS A 209 -7.40 -3.09 23.24
C LYS A 209 -6.58 -2.03 22.51
N CYS A 210 -5.49 -2.42 21.86
CA CYS A 210 -4.63 -1.55 21.08
C CYS A 210 -4.85 -1.71 19.57
N THR A 211 -5.81 -2.54 19.16
CA THR A 211 -6.11 -2.77 17.75
C THR A 211 -7.22 -1.81 17.31
N ALA A 212 -6.98 -1.09 16.22
CA ALA A 212 -7.99 -0.20 15.65
C ALA A 212 -9.22 -1.01 15.18
N PRO A 213 -10.44 -0.54 15.44
CA PRO A 213 -11.65 -1.22 14.96
C PRO A 213 -11.70 -1.42 13.45
N ASP A 214 -11.00 -0.57 12.68
CA ASP A 214 -10.82 -0.69 11.23
C ASP A 214 -10.27 -2.04 10.77
N TYR A 215 -9.51 -2.75 11.62
CA TYR A 215 -9.09 -4.13 11.31
C TYR A 215 -10.30 -5.05 11.15
N PHE A 216 -11.29 -4.95 12.03
CA PHE A 216 -12.50 -5.77 11.98
C PHE A 216 -13.45 -5.28 10.88
N LEU A 217 -13.50 -3.96 10.64
CA LEU A 217 -14.23 -3.41 9.50
C LEU A 217 -13.68 -3.96 8.18
N LEU A 218 -12.35 -4.08 8.04
CA LEU A 218 -11.74 -4.72 6.88
C LEU A 218 -12.19 -6.18 6.72
N GLN A 219 -12.25 -6.96 7.80
CA GLN A 219 -12.72 -8.35 7.75
C GLN A 219 -14.16 -8.43 7.22
N VAL A 220 -15.03 -7.55 7.70
CA VAL A 220 -16.44 -7.48 7.29
C VAL A 220 -16.58 -7.06 5.83
N LEU A 221 -15.81 -6.06 5.38
CA LEU A 221 -15.83 -5.59 3.99
C LEU A 221 -15.25 -6.62 3.01
N LEU A 222 -14.22 -7.37 3.42
CA LEU A 222 -13.69 -8.48 2.62
C LEU A 222 -14.70 -9.63 2.53
N LYS A 223 -15.38 -9.99 3.63
CA LYS A 223 -16.46 -10.97 3.61
C LYS A 223 -17.61 -10.51 2.70
N PHE A 224 -18.05 -9.26 2.84
CA PHE A 224 -19.09 -8.68 2.00
C PHE A 224 -18.74 -8.85 0.51
N ARG A 225 -17.52 -8.46 0.12
CA ARG A 225 -17.05 -8.61 -1.27
C ARG A 225 -17.05 -10.06 -1.74
N THR A 226 -16.64 -10.99 -0.89
CA THR A 226 -16.67 -12.43 -1.20
C THR A 226 -18.10 -12.92 -1.42
N ASP A 227 -19.06 -12.48 -0.60
CA ASP A 227 -20.44 -12.95 -0.66
C ASP A 227 -21.22 -12.33 -1.83
N THR A 228 -20.99 -11.06 -2.15
CA THR A 228 -21.78 -10.31 -3.15
C THR A 228 -21.10 -10.14 -4.49
N GLY A 229 -19.77 -10.29 -4.55
CA GLY A 229 -18.98 -10.01 -5.75
C GLY A 229 -18.80 -8.52 -6.05
N HIS A 230 -19.27 -7.61 -5.19
CA HIS A 230 -19.08 -6.17 -5.33
C HIS A 230 -18.73 -5.49 -4.00
N ASN A 231 -18.45 -4.19 -4.04
CA ASN A 231 -18.27 -3.38 -2.83
C ASN A 231 -19.57 -2.66 -2.46
N PRO A 232 -19.77 -2.26 -1.20
CA PRO A 232 -20.93 -1.47 -0.80
C PRO A 232 -21.06 -0.19 -1.63
N GLY A 233 -22.18 -0.05 -2.33
CA GLY A 233 -22.44 0.99 -3.32
C GLY A 233 -23.64 1.85 -2.98
N SER A 234 -23.70 3.07 -3.52
CA SER A 234 -24.85 3.97 -3.33
C SER A 234 -26.15 3.43 -3.93
N ASP A 235 -26.05 2.62 -4.97
CA ASP A 235 -27.21 2.15 -5.74
C ASP A 235 -28.01 1.08 -4.97
N SER A 236 -27.33 0.32 -4.11
CA SER A 236 -27.86 -0.75 -3.26
C SER A 236 -27.75 -0.40 -1.76
N GLN A 237 -27.72 0.89 -1.41
CA GLN A 237 -27.29 1.34 -0.08
C GLN A 237 -28.06 0.70 1.09
N SER A 238 -29.38 0.55 0.98
CA SER A 238 -30.20 -0.01 2.07
C SER A 238 -29.90 -1.49 2.29
N GLU A 239 -29.91 -2.27 1.21
CA GLU A 239 -29.67 -3.72 1.22
C GLU A 239 -28.24 -4.02 1.66
N ASP A 240 -27.26 -3.28 1.14
CA ASP A 240 -25.85 -3.41 1.50
C ASP A 240 -25.62 -3.06 2.98
N ALA A 241 -26.28 -2.03 3.50
CA ALA A 241 -26.12 -1.63 4.90
C ALA A 241 -26.67 -2.68 5.87
N GLU A 242 -27.83 -3.26 5.56
CA GLU A 242 -28.41 -4.37 6.34
C GLU A 242 -27.47 -5.58 6.34
N LEU A 243 -26.94 -5.97 5.19
CA LEU A 243 -25.99 -7.07 5.07
C LEU A 243 -24.67 -6.78 5.79
N LEU A 244 -24.16 -5.55 5.76
CA LEU A 244 -22.96 -5.16 6.50
C LEU A 244 -23.14 -5.28 8.01
N LEU A 245 -24.30 -4.87 8.55
CA LEU A 245 -24.62 -5.02 9.98
C LEU A 245 -24.73 -6.50 10.37
N GLN A 246 -25.34 -7.33 9.52
CA GLN A 246 -25.39 -8.77 9.74
C GLN A 246 -23.99 -9.39 9.73
N ASN A 247 -23.19 -9.09 8.69
CA ASN A 247 -21.82 -9.57 8.57
C ASN A 247 -20.92 -9.10 9.72
N TRP A 248 -21.14 -7.90 10.25
CA TRP A 248 -20.43 -7.40 11.43
C TRP A 248 -20.64 -8.31 12.63
N ASN A 249 -21.90 -8.60 12.97
CA ASN A 249 -22.22 -9.50 14.07
C ASN A 249 -21.65 -10.91 13.86
N ASP A 250 -21.84 -11.49 12.69
CA ASP A 250 -21.40 -12.86 12.37
C ASP A 250 -19.87 -12.98 12.43
N VAL A 251 -19.14 -12.02 11.86
CA VAL A 251 -17.67 -12.02 11.85
C VAL A 251 -17.13 -11.86 13.26
N LEU A 252 -17.63 -10.90 14.04
CA LEU A 252 -17.09 -10.63 15.37
C LEU A 252 -17.41 -11.77 16.35
N ASP A 253 -18.59 -12.40 16.26
CA ASP A 253 -18.92 -13.59 17.04
C ASP A 253 -17.98 -14.76 16.72
N SER A 254 -17.69 -14.99 15.43
CA SER A 254 -16.75 -16.03 15.01
C SER A 254 -15.34 -15.83 15.60
N LEU A 255 -14.89 -14.56 15.66
CA LEU A 255 -13.62 -14.16 16.25
C LEU A 255 -13.63 -14.16 17.79
N GLY A 256 -14.82 -14.23 18.42
CA GLY A 256 -15.00 -14.14 19.87
C GLY A 256 -14.74 -12.73 20.42
N VAL A 257 -15.12 -11.71 19.65
CA VAL A 257 -14.94 -10.28 19.94
C VAL A 257 -16.31 -9.63 20.10
N SER A 258 -16.45 -8.66 21.01
CA SER A 258 -17.72 -7.95 21.20
C SER A 258 -18.08 -7.10 19.97
N PRO A 259 -19.32 -7.13 19.46
CA PRO A 259 -19.76 -6.27 18.36
C PRO A 259 -19.72 -4.78 18.70
N ASP A 260 -19.68 -4.42 19.99
CA ASP A 260 -19.66 -3.02 20.48
C ASP A 260 -18.35 -2.25 20.16
N LEU A 261 -17.43 -2.82 19.39
CA LEU A 261 -16.20 -2.14 18.96
C LEU A 261 -16.47 -0.93 18.06
N LEU A 262 -17.55 -0.97 17.29
CA LEU A 262 -18.04 0.15 16.51
C LEU A 262 -19.54 0.32 16.73
N PRO A 263 -20.04 1.57 16.75
CA PRO A 263 -21.47 1.83 16.66
C PRO A 263 -22.03 1.40 15.29
N ASP A 264 -23.28 0.97 15.26
CA ASP A 264 -23.98 0.53 14.03
C ASP A 264 -23.98 1.58 12.91
N ASP A 265 -23.78 2.86 13.23
CA ASP A 265 -23.70 3.91 12.22
C ASP A 265 -22.40 3.87 11.38
N PHE A 266 -21.47 2.94 11.65
CA PHE A 266 -20.28 2.71 10.82
C PHE A 266 -20.62 2.51 9.34
N VAL A 267 -21.77 1.89 9.05
CA VAL A 267 -22.25 1.66 7.67
C VAL A 267 -22.46 2.96 6.91
N ARG A 268 -22.59 4.11 7.57
CA ARG A 268 -22.73 5.41 6.90
C ARG A 268 -21.43 5.90 6.29
N TYR A 269 -20.28 5.36 6.72
CA TYR A 269 -18.96 5.88 6.39
C TYR A 269 -18.13 4.95 5.53
N CYS A 270 -18.60 3.76 5.17
CA CYS A 270 -17.84 2.75 4.41
C CYS A 270 -18.33 2.51 2.97
N PHE A 271 -19.14 3.40 2.40
CA PHE A 271 -19.72 3.27 1.06
C PHE A 271 -18.95 4.06 0.00
N SER A 272 -18.92 3.52 -1.23
CA SER A 272 -18.30 4.16 -2.39
C SER A 272 -16.80 4.43 -2.20
N LYS A 273 -16.18 5.19 -3.11
CA LYS A 273 -14.75 5.59 -3.03
C LYS A 273 -14.63 7.09 -3.03
N MET A 274 -14.11 7.65 -1.94
CA MET A 274 -13.93 9.09 -1.81
C MET A 274 -12.56 9.50 -2.37
N ALA A 275 -12.55 10.45 -3.31
CA ALA A 275 -11.32 10.91 -3.95
C ALA A 275 -10.22 11.36 -2.95
N PRO A 276 -10.53 12.10 -1.86
CA PRO A 276 -9.53 12.44 -0.85
C PRO A 276 -8.91 11.22 -0.16
N VAL A 277 -9.71 10.18 0.13
CA VAL A 277 -9.23 8.96 0.79
C VAL A 277 -8.39 8.13 -0.17
N CYS A 278 -8.80 8.05 -1.45
CA CYS A 278 -7.97 7.47 -2.52
C CYS A 278 -6.62 8.19 -2.65
N ALA A 279 -6.58 9.51 -2.48
CA ALA A 279 -5.34 10.27 -2.51
C ALA A 279 -4.42 9.94 -1.33
N VAL A 280 -4.97 9.87 -0.11
CA VAL A 280 -4.22 9.51 1.11
C VAL A 280 -3.69 8.08 1.03
N VAL A 281 -4.58 7.11 0.84
CA VAL A 281 -4.23 5.67 0.81
C VAL A 281 -3.31 5.39 -0.39
N GLY A 282 -3.59 5.99 -1.55
CA GLY A 282 -2.74 5.82 -2.73
C GLY A 282 -1.37 6.47 -2.59
N GLY A 283 -1.26 7.57 -1.84
CA GLY A 283 0.00 8.17 -1.42
C GLY A 283 0.84 7.21 -0.61
N ILE A 284 0.26 6.69 0.48
CA ILE A 284 0.91 5.75 1.40
C ILE A 284 1.34 4.47 0.67
N LEU A 285 0.43 3.84 -0.08
CA LEU A 285 0.74 2.63 -0.87
C LEU A 285 1.92 2.85 -1.82
N ALA A 286 1.91 3.94 -2.59
CA ALA A 286 2.99 4.23 -3.52
C ALA A 286 4.31 4.46 -2.79
N GLN A 287 4.29 5.18 -1.67
CA GLN A 287 5.48 5.43 -0.87
C GLN A 287 6.08 4.14 -0.32
N GLU A 288 5.24 3.22 0.19
CA GLU A 288 5.71 1.92 0.67
C GLU A 288 6.31 1.07 -0.46
N ILE A 289 5.71 1.09 -1.66
CA ILE A 289 6.30 0.42 -2.84
C ILE A 289 7.67 1.03 -3.17
N VAL A 290 7.81 2.35 -3.17
CA VAL A 290 9.08 3.02 -3.49
C VAL A 290 10.15 2.69 -2.46
N LYS A 291 9.82 2.71 -1.16
CA LYS A 291 10.75 2.31 -0.07
C LYS A 291 11.19 0.85 -0.23
N ALA A 292 10.21 -0.03 -0.46
CA ALA A 292 10.43 -1.45 -0.66
C ALA A 292 11.35 -1.72 -1.87
N LEU A 293 11.18 -0.96 -2.96
CA LEU A 293 12.01 -1.08 -4.14
C LEU A 293 13.37 -0.41 -3.97
N SER A 294 13.50 0.73 -3.30
CA SER A 294 14.76 1.48 -3.24
C SER A 294 15.84 0.79 -2.40
N HIS A 295 15.47 -0.04 -1.42
CA HIS A 295 16.37 -0.62 -0.40
C HIS A 295 17.16 0.46 0.39
N GLY A 296 16.77 1.75 0.32
CA GLY A 296 17.53 2.90 0.82
C GLY A 296 16.69 3.95 1.56
N ILE A 297 17.31 4.55 2.58
CA ILE A 297 16.86 5.58 3.56
C ILE A 297 15.35 5.59 3.81
N VAL A 298 14.94 4.85 4.84
CA VAL A 298 13.55 4.83 5.31
C VAL A 298 13.45 5.52 6.66
N GLU A 299 12.83 6.71 6.71
CA GLU A 299 12.12 7.14 7.92
C GLU A 299 10.81 6.33 7.98
N PHE A 300 10.75 5.34 8.86
CA PHE A 300 9.51 4.63 9.13
C PHE A 300 8.60 5.56 9.92
N LEU A 301 7.46 5.97 9.34
CA LEU A 301 6.35 6.58 10.09
C LEU A 301 5.54 5.46 10.77
N GLY A 302 6.20 4.64 11.58
CA GLY A 302 5.52 3.80 12.55
C GLY A 302 5.18 4.63 13.80
N PRO A 303 4.08 4.34 14.52
CA PRO A 303 3.89 4.92 15.84
C PRO A 303 5.09 4.55 16.72
N LYS A 304 5.72 5.56 17.33
CA LYS A 304 6.72 5.39 18.38
C LYS A 304 6.09 4.79 19.63
#